data_AF-A0A1T4LZE7-F1
#
_entry.id   AF-A0A1T4LZE7-F1
#
_cell.length_a   1.000
_cell.length_b   1.000
_cell.length_c   1.000
_cell.angle_alpha   90.00
_cell.angle_beta   90.00
_cell.angle_gamma   90.00
#
_symmetry.space_group_name_H-M   'P 1'
#
loop_
_entity.id
_entity.type
_entity.pdbx_description
1 polymer ?
#
loop_
_entity_poly.entity_id
_entity_poly.type
_entity_poly.pdbx_seq_one_letter_code
_entity_poly.pdbx_strand_id
1 'polypeptide(L)'
;MWFDKEPISDQNLPYDRFNIYVNKDLVGEKVPLAENNDIHQVENHLEKKGINDFNILIKGGHFVIKANKPSEVETIKALLGSYLVNR
;
A
#
# COMPACT_ATOMS: atom_id res chain seq x y z
N MET A 1 1.05 -41.82 -20.35
CA MET A 1 0.88 -40.79 -19.30
C MET A 1 2.10 -39.90 -19.37
N TRP A 2 2.02 -38.81 -20.14
CA TRP A 2 3.08 -37.85 -20.37
C TRP A 2 2.53 -36.51 -19.95
N PHE A 3 3.05 -35.94 -18.86
CA PHE A 3 2.72 -34.58 -18.48
C PHE A 3 3.82 -33.69 -19.04
N ASP A 4 3.50 -32.97 -20.10
CA ASP A 4 4.25 -31.83 -20.61
C ASP A 4 4.52 -30.85 -19.46
N LYS A 5 5.79 -30.84 -19.01
CA LYS A 5 6.32 -29.74 -18.22
C LYS A 5 6.65 -28.61 -19.17
N GLU A 6 5.63 -27.88 -19.61
CA GLU A 6 5.87 -26.54 -20.14
C GLU A 6 6.27 -25.62 -18.97
N PRO A 7 7.29 -24.76 -19.17
CA PRO A 7 7.89 -24.01 -18.09
C PRO A 7 6.88 -22.95 -17.63
N ILE A 8 6.54 -22.94 -16.34
CA ILE A 8 6.03 -21.71 -15.73
C ILE A 8 7.16 -20.69 -15.84
N SER A 9 7.06 -19.87 -16.88
CA SER A 9 7.92 -18.74 -17.12
C SER A 9 7.74 -17.77 -15.96
N ASP A 10 8.71 -17.77 -15.05
CA ASP A 10 8.90 -16.74 -14.01
C ASP A 10 9.38 -15.41 -14.62
N GLN A 11 8.94 -15.11 -15.85
CA GLN A 11 9.27 -13.89 -16.57
C GLN A 11 8.05 -12.98 -16.55
N ASN A 12 8.18 -11.86 -15.82
CA ASN A 12 7.19 -10.80 -15.59
C ASN A 12 6.28 -10.99 -14.37
N LEU A 13 6.86 -11.03 -13.18
CA LEU A 13 6.30 -10.17 -12.13
C LEU A 13 6.87 -8.76 -12.39
N PRO A 14 6.17 -7.85 -13.09
CA PRO A 14 6.40 -6.45 -12.77
C PRO A 14 5.97 -6.37 -11.31
N TYR A 15 6.91 -6.19 -10.40
CA TYR A 15 6.54 -5.65 -9.09
C TYR A 15 6.09 -4.21 -9.37
N ASP A 16 4.87 -4.10 -9.93
CA ASP A 16 4.23 -2.87 -10.30
C ASP A 16 4.16 -2.06 -9.02
N ARG A 17 4.79 -0.89 -9.02
CA ARG A 17 4.90 -0.10 -7.80
C ARG A 17 3.50 0.39 -7.48
N PHE A 18 3.04 0.14 -6.26
CA PHE A 18 1.72 0.54 -5.85
C PHE A 18 1.78 2.01 -5.47
N ASN A 19 0.96 2.80 -6.14
CA ASN A 19 0.78 4.20 -5.79
C ASN A 19 -0.11 4.29 -4.54
N ILE A 20 0.35 5.05 -3.55
CA ILE A 20 -0.38 5.31 -2.31
C ILE A 20 -1.00 6.69 -2.38
N TYR A 21 -2.32 6.73 -2.26
CA TYR A 21 -3.10 7.96 -2.26
C TYR A 21 -3.72 8.20 -0.88
N VAL A 22 -3.68 9.45 -0.41
CA VAL A 22 -4.41 9.89 0.77
C VAL A 22 -5.42 10.95 0.34
N ASN A 23 -6.72 10.66 0.49
CA ASN A 23 -7.80 11.57 0.06
C ASN A 23 -7.63 12.09 -1.40
N LYS A 24 -7.20 11.21 -2.30
CA LYS A 24 -6.92 11.47 -3.74
C LYS A 24 -5.60 12.19 -4.06
N ASP A 25 -4.79 12.55 -3.06
CA ASP A 25 -3.43 13.03 -3.28
C ASP A 25 -2.43 11.88 -3.28
N LEU A 26 -1.52 11.87 -4.26
CA LEU A 26 -0.40 10.91 -4.29
C LEU A 26 0.60 11.27 -3.19
N VAL A 27 0.90 10.30 -2.31
CA VAL A 27 1.87 10.46 -1.21
C VAL A 27 3.19 9.80 -1.55
N GLY A 28 3.16 8.71 -2.32
CA GLY A 28 4.35 8.02 -2.78
C GLY A 28 4.04 6.66 -3.39
N GLU A 29 5.08 5.95 -3.76
CA GLU A 29 5.03 4.65 -4.41
C GLU A 29 5.75 3.60 -3.54
N LYS A 30 5.21 2.38 -3.49
CA LYS A 30 5.82 1.26 -2.75
C LYS A 30 5.83 -0.02 -3.56
N VAL A 31 6.91 -0.78 -3.45
CA VAL A 31 6.97 -2.15 -3.96
C VAL A 31 6.36 -3.08 -2.90
N PRO A 32 5.21 -3.71 -3.14
CA PRO A 32 4.65 -4.63 -2.15
C PRO A 32 5.43 -5.93 -2.12
N LEU A 33 5.63 -6.45 -0.91
CA LEU A 33 6.12 -7.81 -0.70
C LEU A 33 4.98 -8.84 -0.78
N ALA A 34 3.76 -8.43 -0.40
CA ALA A 34 2.47 -9.11 -0.61
C ALA A 34 1.33 -8.13 -0.25
N GLU A 35 0.31 -7.98 -1.11
CA GLU A 35 -0.75 -6.95 -0.95
C GLU A 35 -1.41 -6.94 0.44
N ASN A 36 -1.75 -8.11 1.00
CA ASN A 36 -2.36 -8.18 2.33
C ASN A 36 -1.38 -7.83 3.46
N ASN A 37 -0.11 -8.24 3.33
CA ASN A 37 0.88 -8.02 4.39
C ASN A 37 1.30 -6.55 4.50
N ASP A 38 1.20 -5.77 3.42
CA ASP A 38 1.55 -4.35 3.45
C ASP A 38 0.45 -3.48 4.08
N ILE A 39 -0.84 -3.82 3.85
CA ILE A 39 -1.97 -3.08 4.42
C ILE A 39 -1.97 -3.14 5.94
N HIS A 40 -1.84 -4.35 6.51
CA HIS A 40 -1.80 -4.50 7.97
C HIS A 40 -0.60 -3.78 8.58
N GLN A 41 0.51 -3.63 7.86
CA GLN A 41 1.65 -2.87 8.34
C GLN A 41 1.42 -1.36 8.29
N VAL A 42 0.78 -0.86 7.22
CA VAL A 42 0.39 0.54 7.11
C VAL A 42 -0.66 0.91 8.17
N GLU A 43 -1.66 0.07 8.35
CA GLU A 43 -2.70 0.21 9.37
C GLU A 43 -2.08 0.27 10.77
N ASN A 44 -1.28 -0.75 11.13
CA ASN A 44 -0.59 -0.79 12.41
C ASN A 44 0.38 0.39 12.60
N HIS A 45 1.00 0.90 11.54
CA HIS A 45 1.85 2.10 11.63
C HIS A 45 1.03 3.35 11.98
N LEU A 46 -0.13 3.55 11.35
CA LEU A 46 -1.02 4.68 11.62
C LEU A 46 -1.66 4.56 13.01
N GLU A 47 -2.12 3.37 13.40
CA GLU A 47 -2.69 3.11 14.73
C GLU A 47 -1.68 3.35 15.85
N LYS A 48 -0.42 2.90 15.68
CA LYS A 48 0.67 3.19 16.62
C LYS A 48 0.97 4.69 16.77
N LYS A 49 0.54 5.51 15.82
CA LYS A 49 0.67 6.96 15.84
C LYS A 49 -0.59 7.66 16.36
N GLY A 50 -1.58 6.88 16.81
CA GLY A 50 -2.83 7.38 17.39
C GLY A 50 -3.93 7.68 16.37
N ILE A 51 -3.71 7.35 15.09
CA ILE A 51 -4.71 7.55 14.04
C ILE A 51 -5.50 6.25 13.91
N ASN A 52 -6.79 6.31 14.18
CA ASN A 52 -7.69 5.14 14.15
C ASN A 52 -8.93 5.38 13.27
N ASP A 53 -9.07 6.60 12.71
CA ASP A 53 -10.28 7.05 12.02
C ASP A 53 -10.03 7.23 10.51
N PHE A 54 -9.66 6.12 9.87
CA PHE A 54 -9.36 6.07 8.43
C PHE A 54 -9.86 4.76 7.83
N ASN A 55 -9.92 4.73 6.50
CA ASN A 55 -10.32 3.56 5.75
C ASN A 55 -9.31 3.28 4.63
N ILE A 56 -8.86 2.04 4.52
CA ILE A 56 -7.94 1.60 3.47
C ILE A 56 -8.72 0.81 2.42
N LEU A 57 -8.56 1.19 1.15
CA LEU A 57 -9.18 0.55 0.01
C LEU A 57 -8.10 0.19 -1.00
N ILE A 58 -8.10 -1.06 -1.46
CA ILE A 58 -7.31 -1.46 -2.64
C ILE A 58 -8.19 -1.30 -3.86
N LYS A 59 -7.72 -0.57 -4.87
CA LYS A 59 -8.42 -0.44 -6.14
C LYS A 59 -7.45 -0.60 -7.31
N GLY A 60 -7.54 -1.73 -8.01
CA GLY A 60 -6.76 -1.99 -9.23
C GLY A 60 -5.24 -1.88 -9.03
N GLY A 61 -4.70 -2.44 -7.94
CA GLY A 61 -3.27 -2.36 -7.63
C GLY A 61 -2.82 -1.02 -7.02
N HIS A 62 -3.76 -0.21 -6.52
CA HIS A 62 -3.45 1.07 -5.87
C HIS A 62 -3.99 1.05 -4.44
N PHE A 63 -3.21 1.61 -3.50
CA PHE A 63 -3.65 1.80 -2.12
C PHE A 63 -4.28 3.17 -1.97
N VAL A 64 -5.54 3.22 -1.55
CA VAL A 64 -6.27 4.45 -1.30
C VAL A 64 -6.64 4.52 0.17
N ILE A 65 -6.02 5.45 0.88
CA ILE A 65 -6.28 5.73 2.28
C ILE A 65 -7.21 6.94 2.33
N LYS A 66 -8.36 6.77 2.96
CA LYS A 66 -9.32 7.84 3.21
C LYS A 66 -9.29 8.19 4.68
N ALA A 67 -8.91 9.40 4.99
CA ALA A 67 -9.06 9.91 6.35
C ALA A 67 -10.52 10.33 6.54
N ASN A 68 -11.15 9.88 7.62
CA ASN A 68 -12.51 10.33 7.95
C ASN A 68 -12.49 11.74 8.53
N LYS A 69 -11.38 12.12 9.19
CA LYS A 69 -11.17 13.48 9.73
C LYS A 69 -10.28 14.30 8.79
N PRO A 70 -10.76 15.45 8.30
CA PRO A 70 -9.96 16.30 7.41
C PRO A 70 -8.69 16.84 8.09
N SER A 71 -8.72 17.05 9.41
CA SER A 71 -7.56 17.50 10.20
C SER A 71 -6.44 16.45 10.31
N GLU A 72 -6.75 15.16 10.07
CA GLU A 72 -5.75 14.08 10.15
C GLU A 72 -5.09 13.80 8.78
N VAL A 73 -5.61 14.38 7.69
CA VAL A 73 -5.12 14.13 6.33
C VAL A 73 -3.65 14.45 6.19
N GLU A 74 -3.22 15.63 6.63
CA GLU A 74 -1.81 16.04 6.53
C GLU A 74 -0.90 15.19 7.40
N THR A 75 -1.36 14.82 8.60
CA THR A 75 -0.63 13.93 9.51
C THR A 75 -0.44 12.55 8.89
N ILE A 76 -1.49 11.97 8.31
CA ILE A 76 -1.44 10.68 7.61
C ILE A 76 -0.46 10.76 6.44
N LYS A 77 -0.54 11.82 5.62
CA LYS A 77 0.42 12.05 4.51
C LYS A 77 1.86 12.10 5.00
N ALA A 78 2.13 12.85 6.08
CA ALA A 78 3.49 12.99 6.63
C ALA A 78 4.04 11.68 7.22
N LEU A 79 3.21 10.93 7.94
CA LEU A 79 3.57 9.63 8.51
C LEU A 79 3.88 8.61 7.41
N LEU A 80 3.01 8.52 6.41
CA LEU A 80 3.21 7.62 5.27
C LEU A 80 4.40 8.03 4.42
N GLY A 81 4.59 9.32 4.16
CA GLY A 81 5.76 9.82 3.44
C GLY A 81 7.06 9.39 4.13
N SER A 82 7.13 9.56 5.45
CA SER A 82 8.28 9.10 6.25
C SER A 82 8.46 7.58 6.22
N TYR A 83 7.36 6.83 6.30
CA TYR A 83 7.37 5.37 6.25
C TYR A 83 7.82 4.82 4.89
N LEU A 84 7.49 5.51 3.80
CA LEU A 84 7.85 5.14 2.43
C LEU A 84 9.30 5.49 2.08
N VAL A 85 9.85 6.56 2.65
CA VAL A 85 11.26 6.96 2.43
C VAL A 85 12.23 6.08 3.19
N ASN A 86 11.84 5.54 4.35
CA ASN A 86 12.75 4.87 5.28
C ASN A 86 12.78 3.33 5.12
N ARG A 87 12.37 2.79 3.97
CA ARG A 87 12.29 1.35 3.70
C ARG A 87 12.82 1.02 2.31
#